data_AF-A0ABD0S018-F1
#
_entry.id   AF-A0ABD0S018-F1
#
_cell.length_a   1.000
_cell.length_b   1.000
_cell.length_c   1.000
_cell.angle_alpha   90.00
_cell.angle_beta   90.00
_cell.angle_gamma   90.00
#
_symmetry.space_group_name_H-M   'P 1'
#
loop_
_entity.id
_entity.type
_entity.pdbx_description
1 polymer ?
#
loop_
_entity_poly.entity_id
_entity_poly.type
_entity_poly.pdbx_seq_one_letter_code
_entity_poly.pdbx_strand_id
1 'polypeptide(L)'
;MEVNGTANILSSAYLAVEFVDSFLPANPLQEPLKHAWNHMLQNYSKFQIATWGSLIVHELIYFLFCLPGFIFQFLPFMQKYKIQPDKPETWEKQWKCFKMLLFNHFCIQLPLICGTYYFTEFFGIPYDWDSMPR
;
A
#
# COMPACT_ATOMS: atom_id res chain seq x y z
N MET A 1 -7.19 3.42 42.65
CA MET A 1 -8.60 3.75 42.30
C MET A 1 -8.76 4.28 40.86
N GLU A 2 -7.69 4.47 40.07
CA GLU A 2 -7.75 5.02 38.70
C GLU A 2 -8.19 4.04 37.60
N VAL A 3 -8.01 2.72 37.80
CA VAL A 3 -8.31 1.67 36.79
C VAL A 3 -9.79 1.68 36.36
N ASN A 4 -10.68 2.13 37.25
CA ASN A 4 -12.12 2.19 36.96
C ASN A 4 -12.48 3.35 36.02
N GLY A 5 -11.69 4.43 36.03
CA GLY A 5 -11.91 5.60 35.16
C GLY A 5 -11.53 5.32 33.71
N THR A 6 -10.36 4.74 33.48
CA THR A 6 -9.89 4.38 32.12
C THR A 6 -10.73 3.29 31.49
N ALA A 7 -11.15 2.27 32.25
CA ALA A 7 -12.04 1.21 31.77
C ALA A 7 -13.41 1.75 31.32
N ASN A 8 -14.00 2.67 32.08
CA ASN A 8 -15.27 3.31 31.72
C ASN A 8 -15.15 4.18 30.47
N ILE A 9 -14.06 4.94 30.34
CA ILE A 9 -13.81 5.76 29.15
C ILE A 9 -13.64 4.88 27.90
N LEU A 10 -12.83 3.81 27.98
CA LEU A 10 -12.63 2.89 26.86
C LEU A 10 -13.93 2.18 26.45
N SER A 11 -14.75 1.76 27.43
CA SER A 11 -16.07 1.18 27.17
C SER A 11 -17.02 2.18 26.49
N SER A 12 -17.06 3.42 26.95
CA SER A 12 -17.88 4.46 26.34
C SER A 12 -17.41 4.82 24.92
N ALA A 13 -16.10 4.83 24.67
CA ALA A 13 -15.53 5.06 23.35
C ALA A 13 -15.85 3.89 22.40
N TYR A 14 -15.75 2.64 22.86
CA TYR A 14 -16.12 1.46 22.10
C TYR A 14 -17.60 1.50 21.68
N LEU A 15 -18.50 1.78 22.63
CA LEU A 15 -19.94 1.91 22.34
C LEU A 15 -20.24 3.07 21.40
N ALA A 16 -19.52 4.19 21.51
CA ALA A 16 -19.67 5.31 20.59
C ALA A 16 -19.22 4.94 19.16
N VAL A 17 -18.14 4.17 19.02
CA VAL A 17 -17.67 3.66 17.73
C VAL A 17 -18.69 2.69 17.12
N GLU A 18 -19.19 1.70 17.87
CA GLU A 18 -20.23 0.78 17.38
C GLU A 18 -21.52 1.51 16.99
N PHE A 19 -21.92 2.50 17.79
CA PHE A 19 -23.09 3.32 17.48
C PHE A 19 -22.89 4.09 16.17
N VAL A 20 -21.74 4.76 15.99
CA VAL A 20 -21.43 5.47 14.74
C VAL A 20 -21.36 4.51 13.56
N ASP A 21 -20.74 3.35 13.72
CA ASP A 21 -20.61 2.33 12.68
C ASP A 21 -21.98 1.81 12.23
N SER A 22 -22.95 1.70 13.14
CA SER A 22 -24.32 1.29 12.80
C SER A 22 -25.08 2.27 11.88
N PHE A 23 -24.65 3.54 11.81
CA PHE A 23 -25.20 4.53 10.88
C PHE A 23 -24.43 4.63 9.57
N LEU A 24 -23.25 4.00 9.47
CA LEU A 24 -22.48 4.03 8.24
C LEU A 24 -23.10 3.05 7.23
N PRO A 25 -23.28 3.48 5.97
CA PRO A 25 -23.75 2.58 4.92
C PRO A 25 -22.72 1.47 4.68
N ALA A 26 -23.20 0.26 4.42
CA ALA A 26 -22.34 -0.87 4.06
C ALA A 26 -21.48 -0.51 2.84
N ASN A 27 -20.18 -0.81 2.91
CA ASN A 27 -19.26 -0.46 1.83
C ASN A 27 -19.56 -1.33 0.59
N PRO A 28 -19.98 -0.74 -0.55
CA PRO A 28 -20.34 -1.51 -1.74
C PRO A 28 -19.14 -2.28 -2.34
N LEU A 29 -17.91 -1.92 -1.97
CA LEU A 29 -16.70 -2.61 -2.41
C LEU A 29 -16.33 -3.80 -1.53
N GLN A 30 -16.95 -3.96 -0.36
CA GLN A 30 -16.57 -4.98 0.61
C GLN A 30 -16.79 -6.40 0.08
N GLU A 31 -17.97 -6.70 -0.45
CA GLU A 31 -18.29 -8.01 -1.01
C GLU A 31 -17.43 -8.40 -2.22
N PRO A 32 -17.26 -7.56 -3.27
CA PRO A 32 -16.39 -7.93 -4.38
C PRO A 32 -14.92 -8.09 -3.96
N LEU A 33 -14.43 -7.27 -3.02
CA LEU A 33 -13.08 -7.43 -2.46
C LEU A 33 -12.94 -8.74 -1.67
N LYS A 34 -13.92 -9.08 -0.84
CA LYS A 34 -13.97 -10.35 -0.10
C LYS A 34 -13.89 -11.53 -1.05
N HIS A 35 -14.68 -11.53 -2.12
CA HIS A 35 -14.68 -12.59 -3.12
C HIS A 35 -13.32 -12.70 -3.83
N ALA A 36 -12.74 -11.57 -4.25
CA ALA A 36 -11.42 -11.55 -4.88
C ALA A 36 -10.30 -12.03 -3.93
N TRP A 37 -10.34 -11.61 -2.66
CA TRP A 37 -9.38 -12.00 -1.64
C TRP A 37 -9.44 -13.49 -1.34
N ASN A 38 -10.64 -14.03 -1.13
CA ASN A 38 -10.83 -15.45 -0.89
C ASN A 38 -10.40 -16.30 -2.11
N HIS A 39 -10.69 -15.83 -3.33
CA HIS A 39 -10.22 -16.50 -4.54
C HIS A 39 -8.68 -16.54 -4.61
N MET A 40 -8.02 -15.44 -4.24
CA MET A 40 -6.56 -15.38 -4.18
C MET A 40 -5.98 -16.34 -3.12
N LEU A 41 -6.55 -16.36 -1.91
CA LEU A 41 -6.13 -17.27 -0.84
C LEU A 41 -6.30 -18.75 -1.19
N GLN A 42 -7.32 -19.10 -1.97
CA GLN A 42 -7.56 -20.48 -2.41
C GLN A 42 -6.60 -20.96 -3.50
N ASN A 43 -6.12 -20.04 -4.34
CA ASN A 43 -5.31 -20.38 -5.51
C ASN A 43 -3.80 -20.20 -5.33
N TYR A 44 -3.37 -19.41 -4.34
CA TYR A 44 -1.97 -19.07 -4.14
C TYR A 44 -1.52 -19.33 -2.70
N SER A 45 -0.25 -19.68 -2.53
CA SER A 45 0.35 -19.82 -1.21
C SER A 45 0.52 -18.46 -0.52
N LYS A 46 0.54 -18.45 0.82
CA LYS A 46 0.81 -17.24 1.61
C LYS A 46 2.11 -16.55 1.19
N PHE A 47 3.16 -17.32 0.90
CA PHE A 47 4.43 -16.78 0.41
C PHE A 47 4.27 -16.07 -0.93
N GLN A 48 3.53 -16.65 -1.88
CA GLN A 48 3.29 -16.02 -3.18
C GLN A 48 2.48 -14.74 -3.06
N ILE A 49 1.45 -14.74 -2.22
CA ILE A 49 0.61 -13.56 -1.98
C ILE A 49 1.43 -12.45 -1.31
N ALA A 50 2.11 -12.79 -0.22
CA ALA A 50 2.92 -11.85 0.55
C ALA A 50 4.10 -11.28 -0.26
N THR A 51 4.70 -12.09 -1.12
CA THR A 51 5.88 -11.68 -1.90
C THR A 51 5.50 -11.10 -3.25
N TRP A 52 4.93 -11.93 -4.14
CA TRP A 52 4.64 -11.53 -5.51
C TRP A 52 3.39 -10.65 -5.60
N GLY A 53 2.36 -10.94 -4.82
CA GLY A 53 1.16 -10.09 -4.75
C GLY A 53 1.51 -8.68 -4.30
N SER A 54 2.26 -8.56 -3.18
CA SER A 54 2.73 -7.26 -2.68
C SER A 54 3.66 -6.55 -3.66
N LEU A 55 4.57 -7.26 -4.32
CA LEU A 55 5.48 -6.67 -5.31
C LEU A 55 4.71 -6.08 -6.49
N ILE A 56 3.76 -6.83 -7.06
CA ILE A 56 2.95 -6.38 -8.20
C ILE A 56 2.13 -5.14 -7.81
N VAL A 57 1.45 -5.18 -6.67
CA VAL A 57 0.65 -4.05 -6.20
C VAL A 57 1.52 -2.83 -5.96
N HIS A 58 2.68 -3.01 -5.29
CA HIS A 58 3.62 -1.93 -5.03
C HIS A 58 4.15 -1.31 -6.32
N GLU A 59 4.67 -2.13 -7.24
CA GLU A 59 5.23 -1.64 -8.50
C GLU A 59 4.15 -0.93 -9.34
N LEU A 60 2.97 -1.52 -9.48
CA LEU A 60 1.88 -0.93 -10.26
C LEU A 60 1.49 0.45 -9.72
N ILE A 61 1.26 0.56 -8.42
CA ILE A 61 0.87 1.82 -7.78
C ILE A 61 2.01 2.84 -7.86
N TYR A 62 3.25 2.42 -7.58
CA TYR A 62 4.42 3.28 -7.62
C TYR A 62 4.65 3.87 -9.01
N PHE A 63 4.64 3.03 -10.05
CA PHE A 63 4.82 3.49 -11.43
C PHE A 63 3.64 4.32 -11.91
N LEU A 64 2.40 3.95 -11.56
CA LEU A 64 1.21 4.71 -11.94
C LEU A 64 1.21 6.13 -11.35
N PHE A 65 1.61 6.30 -10.10
CA PHE A 65 1.73 7.63 -9.50
C PHE A 65 2.94 8.43 -10.00
N CYS A 66 4.03 7.77 -10.38
CA CYS A 66 5.20 8.44 -10.95
C CYS A 66 4.98 8.88 -12.41
N LEU A 67 4.15 8.15 -13.16
CA LEU A 67 3.96 8.34 -14.60
C LEU A 67 3.50 9.76 -15.00
N PRO A 68 2.50 10.40 -14.34
CA PRO A 68 2.12 11.77 -14.66
C PRO A 68 3.28 12.77 -14.50
N GLY A 69 4.05 12.63 -13.41
CA GLY A 69 5.20 13.49 -13.14
C GLY A 69 6.31 13.32 -14.18
N PHE A 70 6.51 12.11 -14.68
CA PHE A 70 7.42 11.84 -15.79
C PHE A 70 6.92 12.47 -17.09
N ILE A 71 5.64 12.32 -17.44
CA ILE A 71 5.05 12.89 -18.66
C ILE A 71 5.13 14.42 -18.67
N PHE A 72 4.85 15.08 -17.54
CA PHE A 72 4.90 16.54 -17.43
C PHE A 72 6.29 17.13 -17.73
N GLN A 73 7.36 16.35 -17.59
CA GLN A 73 8.71 16.78 -17.93
C GLN A 73 8.95 16.91 -19.44
N PHE A 74 8.14 16.25 -20.28
CA PHE A 74 8.25 16.33 -21.75
C PHE A 74 7.26 17.32 -22.36
N LEU A 75 6.24 17.74 -21.61
CA LEU A 75 5.24 18.69 -22.09
C LEU A 75 5.79 20.13 -21.98
N PRO A 76 5.94 20.87 -23.09
CA PRO A 76 6.55 22.20 -23.09
C PRO A 76 5.74 23.22 -22.28
N PHE A 77 4.41 23.09 -22.23
CA PHE A 77 3.54 23.99 -21.47
C PHE A 77 3.63 23.81 -19.94
N MET A 78 4.11 22.65 -19.47
CA MET A 78 4.28 22.37 -18.04
C MET A 78 5.65 22.80 -17.51
N GLN A 79 6.63 23.06 -18.39
CA GLN A 79 7.98 23.46 -18.02
C GLN A 79 8.03 24.76 -17.21
N LYS A 80 7.06 25.67 -17.41
CA LYS A 80 6.95 26.93 -16.66
C LYS A 80 6.69 26.73 -15.16
N TYR A 81 6.18 25.56 -14.75
CA TYR A 81 5.89 25.24 -13.34
C TYR A 81 7.08 24.56 -12.64
N LYS A 82 8.24 24.44 -13.31
CA LYS A 82 9.44 23.86 -12.71
C LYS A 82 10.06 24.80 -11.68
N ILE A 83 10.43 24.24 -10.53
CA ILE A 83 11.12 24.96 -9.45
C ILE A 83 12.58 25.31 -9.84
N GLN A 84 13.23 24.45 -10.64
CA GLN A 84 14.61 24.64 -11.13
C GLN A 84 14.62 24.75 -12.67
N PRO A 85 14.41 25.95 -13.25
CA PRO A 85 14.38 26.15 -14.70
C PRO A 85 15.77 26.04 -15.37
N ASP A 86 16.84 26.22 -14.60
CA ASP A 86 18.25 26.21 -15.01
C ASP A 86 18.83 24.80 -15.24
N LYS A 87 18.10 23.75 -14.86
CA LYS A 87 18.53 22.35 -15.05
C LYS A 87 17.66 21.64 -16.09
N PRO A 88 18.12 21.53 -17.34
CA PRO A 88 17.40 20.77 -18.34
C PRO A 88 17.43 19.27 -18.02
N GLU A 89 16.26 18.65 -18.14
CA GLU A 89 16.04 17.21 -18.08
C GLU A 89 16.56 16.60 -19.39
N THR A 90 17.81 16.12 -19.41
CA THR A 90 18.31 15.39 -20.57
C THR A 90 17.90 13.93 -20.49
N TRP A 91 17.65 13.32 -21.65
CA TRP A 91 17.29 11.89 -21.74
C TRP A 91 18.32 10.98 -21.05
N GLU A 92 19.61 11.32 -21.17
CA GLU A 92 20.70 10.57 -20.52
C GLU A 92 20.61 10.58 -18.99
N LYS A 93 20.27 11.73 -18.38
CA LYS A 93 20.12 11.85 -16.93
C LYS A 93 18.92 11.06 -16.43
N GLN A 94 17.80 11.14 -17.15
CA GLN A 94 16.62 10.35 -16.81
C GLN A 94 16.86 8.86 -16.95
N TRP A 95 17.56 8.42 -18.00
CA TRP A 95 17.94 7.02 -18.17
C TRP A 95 18.86 6.52 -17.06
N LYS A 96 19.82 7.34 -16.62
CA LYS A 96 20.66 7.05 -15.46
C LYS A 96 19.83 6.91 -14.18
N CYS A 97 18.89 7.83 -13.95
CA CYS A 97 17.97 7.77 -12.81
C CYS A 97 17.10 6.52 -12.86
N PHE A 98 16.52 6.20 -14.02
CA PHE A 98 15.68 5.03 -14.23
C PHE A 98 16.43 3.72 -13.93
N LYS A 99 17.68 3.59 -14.40
CA LYS A 99 18.53 2.43 -14.05
C LYS A 99 18.76 2.29 -12.56
N MET A 100 19.05 3.41 -11.89
CA MET A 100 19.25 3.42 -10.44
C MET A 100 17.95 3.06 -9.71
N LEU A 101 16.81 3.54 -10.18
CA LEU A 101 15.48 3.20 -9.64
C LEU A 101 15.20 1.69 -9.75
N LEU A 102 15.42 1.09 -10.92
CA LEU A 102 15.26 -0.34 -11.14
C LEU A 102 16.18 -1.16 -10.22
N PHE A 103 17.44 -0.74 -10.07
CA PHE A 103 18.37 -1.40 -9.16
C PHE A 103 17.85 -1.38 -7.70
N ASN A 104 17.36 -0.23 -7.22
CA ASN A 104 16.80 -0.14 -5.86
C ASN A 104 15.55 -1.02 -5.70
N HIS A 105 14.66 -1.06 -6.68
CA HIS A 105 13.45 -1.89 -6.63
C HIS A 105 13.79 -3.39 -6.59
N PHE A 106 14.66 -3.86 -7.48
CA PHE A 106 14.98 -5.29 -7.55
C PHE A 106 15.96 -5.77 -6.48
N CYS A 107 16.97 -4.98 -6.13
CA CYS A 107 18.05 -5.44 -5.24
C CYS A 107 17.85 -5.09 -3.77
N ILE A 108 17.04 -4.07 -3.46
CA ILE A 108 16.80 -3.66 -2.06
C ILE A 108 15.36 -3.94 -1.68
N GLN A 109 14.41 -3.54 -2.52
CA GLN A 109 13.01 -3.64 -2.17
C GLN A 109 12.44 -5.06 -2.27
N LEU A 110 12.81 -5.84 -3.29
CA LEU A 110 12.35 -7.23 -3.40
C LEU A 110 12.78 -8.09 -2.20
N PRO A 111 14.06 -8.09 -1.74
CA PRO A 111 14.45 -8.80 -0.52
C PRO A 111 13.67 -8.36 0.73
N LEU A 112 13.36 -7.07 0.85
CA LEU A 112 12.58 -6.55 1.96
C LEU A 112 11.12 -7.07 1.93
N ILE A 113 10.51 -7.12 0.75
CA ILE A 113 9.17 -7.68 0.55
C ILE A 113 9.17 -9.18 0.86
N CYS A 114 10.17 -9.94 0.42
CA CYS A 114 10.33 -11.35 0.84
C CYS A 114 10.44 -11.48 2.36
N GLY A 115 11.17 -10.58 3.02
CA GLY A 115 11.29 -10.51 4.47
C GLY A 115 9.95 -10.29 5.19
N THR A 116 9.00 -9.62 4.52
CA THR A 116 7.67 -9.36 5.08
C THR A 116 6.89 -10.65 5.34
N TYR A 117 7.03 -11.68 4.48
CA TYR A 117 6.44 -12.98 4.74
C TYR A 117 6.96 -13.60 6.05
N TYR A 118 8.27 -13.64 6.23
CA TYR A 118 8.88 -14.18 7.45
C TYR A 118 8.47 -13.38 8.69
N PHE A 119 8.35 -12.06 8.56
CA PHE A 119 7.83 -11.21 9.62
C PHE A 119 6.39 -11.61 10.00
N THR A 120 5.49 -11.73 9.02
CA THR A 120 4.09 -12.09 9.30
C THR A 120 3.94 -13.48 9.93
N GLU A 121 4.74 -14.45 9.50
CA GLU A 121 4.73 -15.80 10.09
C GLU A 121 5.33 -15.80 11.50
N PHE A 122 6.38 -15.01 11.76
CA PHE A 122 6.97 -14.89 13.09
C PHE A 122 5.99 -14.31 14.13
N PHE A 123 5.17 -13.34 13.73
CA PHE A 123 4.15 -12.72 14.58
C PHE A 123 2.79 -13.42 14.52
N GLY A 124 2.64 -14.48 13.72
CA GLY A 124 1.39 -15.21 13.58
C GLY A 124 0.24 -14.38 13.00
N ILE A 125 0.53 -13.42 12.12
CA ILE A 125 -0.48 -12.53 11.52
C ILE A 125 -1.31 -13.33 10.50
N PRO A 126 -2.63 -13.48 10.71
CA PRO A 126 -3.48 -14.23 9.80
C PRO A 126 -3.75 -13.44 8.51
N TYR A 127 -3.98 -14.18 7.43
CA TYR A 127 -4.26 -13.62 6.10
C TYR A 127 -5.75 -13.72 5.74
N ASP A 128 -6.53 -14.38 6.58
CA ASP A 128 -7.93 -14.69 6.33
C ASP A 128 -8.80 -13.43 6.41
N TRP A 129 -9.77 -13.32 5.51
CA TRP A 129 -10.70 -12.19 5.48
C TRP A 129 -11.41 -11.96 6.82
N ASP A 130 -11.81 -13.04 7.49
CA ASP A 130 -12.56 -12.96 8.75
C ASP A 130 -11.70 -12.51 9.94
N SER A 131 -10.38 -12.59 9.81
CA SER A 131 -9.42 -12.13 10.82
C SER A 131 -8.97 -10.68 10.64
N MET A 132 -9.34 -10.04 9.52
CA MET A 132 -8.98 -8.66 9.22
C MET A 132 -9.80 -7.71 10.11
N PRO A 133 -9.18 -6.69 10.72
CA PRO A 133 -9.92 -5.68 11.47
C PRO A 133 -10.91 -4.96 10.53
N ARG A 134 -12.18 -4.84 10.97
CA ARG A 134 -13.26 -4.17 10.24
C ARG A 134 -13.44 -2.75 10.77
#